data_AF-A0A382XE53-F1
#
_entry.id   AF-A0A382XE53-F1
#
_cell.length_a   1.000
_cell.length_b   1.000
_cell.length_c   1.000
_cell.angle_alpha   90.00
_cell.angle_beta   90.00
_cell.angle_gamma   90.00
#
_symmetry.space_group_name_H-M   'P 1'
#
loop_
_entity.id
_entity.type
_entity.pdbx_description
1 polymer ?
#
loop_
_entity_poly.entity_id
_entity_poly.type
_entity_poly.pdbx_seq_one_letter_code
_entity_poly.pdbx_strand_id
1 'polypeptide(L)'
;MVRERVNVSVAVKYHSIIDCPRLCSVWNEIEVVEADLRNTDSVFSLQDREFDTVFHLAAYNHVGDSFNHASEAIQSNLLATVNLLESGPKWKRFIYTSTSEVYGYQTEVPFREMGSVPFPISPYSIGKYSGELYARMKRHQTGKEIIALRPFNTFGPYQSERAVIPELIIRCLRGLAIRT
;
A
#
# COMPACT_ATOMS: atom_id res chain seq x y z
N MET A 1 11.94 -12.67 3.53
CA MET A 1 12.09 -12.79 2.07
C MET A 1 13.54 -12.83 1.62
N VAL A 2 14.28 -11.70 1.51
CA VAL A 2 15.70 -11.76 1.05
C VAL A 2 16.55 -12.66 1.96
N ARG A 3 16.47 -12.46 3.28
CA ARG A 3 17.16 -13.33 4.27
C ARG A 3 16.73 -14.80 4.24
N GLU A 4 15.59 -15.09 3.61
CA GLU A 4 15.05 -16.44 3.42
C GLU A 4 15.38 -16.99 2.02
N ARG A 5 16.26 -16.30 1.27
CA ARG A 5 16.72 -16.67 -0.08
C ARG A 5 15.60 -16.71 -1.13
N VAL A 6 14.60 -15.85 -0.97
CA VAL A 6 13.56 -15.62 -1.99
C VAL A 6 14.05 -14.54 -2.96
N ASN A 7 13.84 -14.76 -4.26
CA ASN A 7 14.08 -13.74 -5.29
C ASN A 7 13.04 -12.62 -5.14
N VAL A 8 13.50 -11.39 -4.93
CA VAL A 8 12.63 -10.23 -4.69
C VAL A 8 12.83 -9.20 -5.79
N SER A 9 11.75 -8.85 -6.48
CA SER A 9 11.70 -7.65 -7.32
C SER A 9 10.88 -6.56 -6.63
N VAL A 10 11.31 -5.31 -6.73
CA VAL A 10 10.65 -4.15 -6.12
C VAL A 10 10.31 -3.14 -7.21
N ALA A 11 9.02 -2.89 -7.40
CA ALA A 11 8.56 -1.80 -8.25
C ALA A 11 8.57 -0.48 -7.48
N VAL A 12 9.23 0.54 -8.03
CA VAL A 12 9.32 1.88 -7.45
C VAL A 12 8.96 2.93 -8.47
N LYS A 13 8.33 4.02 -8.05
CA LYS A 13 8.15 5.19 -8.91
C LYS A 13 9.54 5.74 -9.30
N TYR A 14 9.66 6.26 -10.52
CA TYR A 14 10.90 6.82 -11.07
C TYR A 14 11.65 7.69 -10.06
N HIS A 15 12.98 7.51 -9.98
CA HIS A 15 13.90 8.25 -9.11
C HIS A 15 13.63 8.12 -7.60
N SER A 16 12.63 7.34 -7.17
CA SER A 16 12.28 7.22 -5.74
C SER A 16 13.25 6.33 -4.96
N ILE A 17 14.14 5.61 -5.64
CA ILE A 17 15.03 4.65 -4.99
C ILE A 17 16.36 5.24 -4.53
N ILE A 18 16.73 6.41 -5.08
CA ILE A 18 17.98 7.10 -4.79
C ILE A 18 18.06 7.46 -3.28
N ASP A 19 16.91 7.57 -2.61
CA ASP A 19 16.80 7.92 -1.18
C ASP A 19 16.24 6.79 -0.31
N CYS A 20 16.55 5.52 -0.61
CA CYS A 20 16.02 4.37 0.14
C CYS A 20 17.08 3.65 1.00
N PRO A 21 17.60 4.28 2.08
CA PRO A 21 18.67 3.70 2.90
C PRO A 21 18.29 2.35 3.54
N ARG A 22 17.00 2.10 3.73
CA ARG A 22 16.47 0.84 4.25
C ARG A 22 16.73 -0.37 3.36
N LEU A 23 17.05 -0.18 2.08
CA LEU A 23 17.37 -1.26 1.14
C LEU A 23 18.87 -1.47 0.94
N CYS A 24 19.74 -0.61 1.48
CA CYS A 24 21.19 -0.67 1.25
C CYS A 24 21.80 -2.03 1.61
N SER A 25 21.36 -2.64 2.71
CA SER A 25 21.89 -3.93 3.17
C SER A 25 21.56 -5.12 2.26
N VAL A 26 20.57 -4.97 1.36
CA VAL A 26 20.07 -6.05 0.49
C VAL A 26 20.09 -5.63 -0.99
N TRP A 27 20.79 -4.55 -1.33
CA TRP A 27 20.72 -3.92 -2.65
C TRP A 27 21.07 -4.86 -3.80
N ASN A 28 22.11 -5.69 -3.61
CA ASN A 28 22.58 -6.64 -4.61
C ASN A 28 21.75 -7.93 -4.67
N GLU A 29 20.77 -8.08 -3.77
CA GLU A 29 19.91 -9.26 -3.64
C GLU A 29 18.48 -9.00 -4.12
N ILE A 30 18.19 -7.77 -4.58
CA ILE A 30 16.89 -7.37 -5.09
C ILE A 30 16.99 -6.90 -6.54
N GLU A 31 15.95 -7.15 -7.31
CA GLU A 31 15.78 -6.54 -8.62
C GLU A 31 14.90 -5.28 -8.48
N VAL A 32 15.42 -4.13 -8.86
CA VAL A 32 14.66 -2.89 -8.84
C VAL A 32 14.05 -2.66 -10.21
N VAL A 33 12.75 -2.37 -10.24
CA VAL A 33 12.05 -2.01 -11.47
C VAL A 33 11.43 -0.63 -11.31
N GLU A 34 11.83 0.31 -12.14
CA GLU A 34 11.22 1.63 -12.15
C GLU A 34 9.90 1.59 -12.93
N ALA A 35 8.79 1.76 -12.21
CA ALA A 35 7.46 1.84 -12.79
C ALA A 35 6.55 2.75 -11.95
N ASP A 36 5.97 3.77 -12.57
CA ASP A 36 4.87 4.52 -11.96
C ASP A 36 3.58 3.76 -12.21
N LEU A 37 3.03 3.15 -11.15
CA LEU A 37 1.84 2.32 -11.25
C LEU A 37 0.60 3.08 -11.75
N ARG A 38 0.60 4.41 -11.67
CA ARG A 38 -0.48 5.26 -12.21
C ARG A 38 -0.45 5.35 -13.73
N ASN A 39 0.69 5.04 -14.35
CA ASN A 39 0.87 5.00 -15.79
C ASN A 39 0.69 3.57 -16.31
N THR A 40 -0.34 3.35 -17.12
CA THR A 40 -0.67 2.03 -17.68
C THR A 40 0.45 1.45 -18.55
N ASP A 41 1.14 2.25 -19.37
CA ASP A 41 2.23 1.78 -20.22
C ASP A 41 3.43 1.32 -19.39
N SER A 42 3.72 2.04 -18.31
CA SER A 42 4.76 1.67 -17.36
C SER A 42 4.44 0.32 -16.69
N VAL A 43 3.18 0.10 -16.33
CA VAL A 43 2.75 -1.17 -15.74
C VAL A 43 2.75 -2.30 -16.78
N PHE A 44 2.34 -2.01 -18.02
CA PHE A 44 2.32 -2.96 -19.13
C PHE A 44 3.72 -3.50 -19.47
N SER A 45 4.78 -2.71 -19.24
CA SER A 45 6.16 -3.19 -19.37
C SER A 45 6.50 -4.38 -18.45
N LEU A 46 5.67 -4.64 -17.42
CA LEU A 46 5.83 -5.73 -16.47
C LEU A 46 5.02 -6.99 -16.84
N GLN A 47 4.18 -6.95 -17.88
CA GLN A 47 3.18 -8.00 -18.17
C GLN A 47 3.77 -9.41 -18.39
N ASP A 48 4.99 -9.47 -18.92
CA ASP A 48 5.68 -10.73 -19.24
C ASP A 48 6.37 -11.35 -18.03
N ARG A 49 6.42 -10.63 -16.90
CA ARG A 49 6.96 -11.14 -15.64
C ARG A 49 5.92 -12.00 -14.93
N GLU A 50 6.40 -13.00 -14.19
CA GLU A 50 5.57 -13.87 -13.38
C GLU A 50 6.11 -13.94 -11.94
N PHE A 51 5.22 -13.81 -10.96
CA PHE A 51 5.56 -13.83 -9.54
C PHE A 51 4.73 -14.85 -8.77
N ASP A 52 5.33 -15.60 -7.85
CA ASP A 52 4.57 -16.46 -6.94
C ASP A 52 3.65 -15.63 -6.02
N THR A 53 4.11 -14.47 -5.58
CA THR A 53 3.30 -13.57 -4.75
C THR A 53 3.64 -12.11 -5.04
N VAL A 54 2.61 -11.29 -5.21
CA VAL A 54 2.73 -9.83 -5.33
C VAL A 54 2.22 -9.20 -4.04
N PHE A 55 3.05 -8.38 -3.40
CA PHE A 55 2.67 -7.53 -2.28
C PHE A 55 2.44 -6.11 -2.79
N HIS A 56 1.18 -5.72 -2.96
CA HIS A 56 0.84 -4.37 -3.40
C HIS A 56 0.83 -3.41 -2.20
N LEU A 57 1.99 -2.80 -1.96
CA LEU A 57 2.26 -1.86 -0.86
C LEU A 57 2.26 -0.40 -1.32
N ALA A 58 2.34 -0.15 -2.63
CA ALA A 58 2.42 1.20 -3.19
C ALA A 58 1.06 1.91 -3.02
N ALA A 59 1.08 3.04 -2.32
CA ALA A 59 -0.11 3.80 -2.00
C ALA A 59 0.27 5.24 -1.59
N TYR A 60 -0.67 6.16 -1.79
CA TYR A 60 -0.70 7.41 -1.03
C TYR A 60 -1.18 7.08 0.38
N ASN A 61 -0.44 7.45 1.44
CA ASN A 61 -0.67 6.95 2.81
C ASN A 61 -1.08 8.02 3.84
N HIS A 62 -1.15 9.30 3.48
CA HIS A 62 -1.37 10.38 4.45
C HIS A 62 -2.86 10.75 4.57
N VAL A 63 -3.56 10.29 5.61
CA VAL A 63 -5.02 10.51 5.76
C VAL A 63 -5.40 12.01 5.74
N GLY A 64 -4.80 12.84 6.60
CA GLY A 64 -5.16 14.26 6.71
C GLY A 64 -4.87 15.09 5.45
N ASP A 65 -3.69 14.90 4.85
CA ASP A 65 -3.29 15.60 3.63
C ASP A 65 -4.06 15.13 2.38
N SER A 66 -4.70 13.96 2.43
CA SER A 66 -5.50 13.44 1.31
C SER A 66 -6.67 14.33 0.93
N PHE A 67 -7.17 15.19 1.84
CA PHE A 67 -8.23 16.16 1.54
C PHE A 67 -7.76 17.25 0.57
N ASN A 68 -6.49 17.66 0.67
CA ASN A 68 -5.90 18.63 -0.24
C ASN A 68 -5.42 17.97 -1.54
N HIS A 69 -5.02 16.70 -1.47
CA HIS A 69 -4.46 15.93 -2.58
C HIS A 69 -5.36 14.76 -3.01
N ALA A 70 -6.68 14.98 -3.05
CA ALA A 70 -7.66 13.93 -3.28
C ALA A 70 -7.44 13.18 -4.60
N SER A 71 -7.12 13.90 -5.69
CA SER A 71 -6.82 13.29 -6.99
C SER A 71 -5.62 12.35 -6.93
N GLU A 72 -4.55 12.75 -6.22
CA GLU A 72 -3.37 11.90 -6.06
C GLU A 72 -3.66 10.67 -5.20
N ALA A 73 -4.46 10.83 -4.13
CA ALA A 73 -4.89 9.72 -3.30
C ALA A 73 -5.70 8.68 -4.11
N ILE A 74 -6.64 9.13 -4.94
CA ILE A 74 -7.43 8.24 -5.80
C ILE A 74 -6.55 7.59 -6.89
N GLN A 75 -5.70 8.36 -7.57
CA GLN A 75 -4.83 7.79 -8.60
C GLN A 75 -3.87 6.74 -8.02
N SER A 76 -3.24 7.04 -6.88
CA SER A 76 -2.24 6.15 -6.28
C SER A 76 -2.86 4.92 -5.62
N ASN A 77 -4.09 5.03 -5.09
CA ASN A 77 -4.71 3.93 -4.33
C ASN A 77 -5.67 3.08 -5.16
N LEU A 78 -6.42 3.70 -6.08
CA LEU A 78 -7.38 3.02 -6.96
C LEU A 78 -6.79 2.78 -8.35
N LEU A 79 -6.46 3.82 -9.11
CA LEU A 79 -6.04 3.67 -10.50
C LEU A 79 -4.80 2.78 -10.64
N ALA A 80 -3.80 2.98 -9.79
CA ALA A 80 -2.61 2.13 -9.75
C ALA A 80 -2.94 0.65 -9.47
N THR A 81 -3.93 0.38 -8.61
CA THR A 81 -4.39 -0.98 -8.32
C THR A 81 -5.10 -1.59 -9.52
N VAL A 82 -5.94 -0.82 -10.20
CA VAL A 82 -6.61 -1.25 -11.44
C VAL A 82 -5.56 -1.60 -12.49
N ASN A 83 -4.61 -0.71 -12.74
CA ASN A 83 -3.55 -0.93 -13.73
C ASN A 83 -2.77 -2.23 -13.46
N LEU A 84 -2.39 -2.49 -12.21
CA LEU A 84 -1.68 -3.72 -11.84
C LEU A 84 -2.52 -4.99 -12.06
N LEU A 85 -3.82 -4.94 -11.79
CA LEU A 85 -4.69 -6.10 -11.91
C LEU A 85 -5.13 -6.38 -13.36
N GLU A 86 -5.16 -5.36 -14.22
CA GLU A 86 -5.54 -5.48 -15.63
C GLU A 86 -4.36 -5.69 -16.57
N SER A 87 -3.24 -5.00 -16.33
CA SER A 87 -2.11 -4.93 -17.27
C SER A 87 -0.75 -5.18 -16.61
N GLY A 88 -0.74 -5.52 -15.33
CA GLY A 88 0.48 -5.82 -14.58
C GLY A 88 1.04 -7.22 -14.85
N PRO A 89 2.05 -7.62 -14.06
CA PRO A 89 2.67 -8.93 -14.19
C PRO A 89 1.68 -10.06 -13.87
N LYS A 90 2.01 -11.27 -14.30
CA LYS A 90 1.31 -12.49 -13.88
C LYS A 90 1.67 -12.81 -12.43
N TRP A 91 0.72 -13.38 -11.71
CA TRP A 91 0.91 -13.75 -10.31
C TRP A 91 0.05 -14.95 -9.92
N LYS A 92 0.54 -15.74 -8.96
CA LYS A 92 -0.24 -16.83 -8.32
C LYS A 92 -1.09 -16.30 -7.16
N ARG A 93 -0.52 -15.43 -6.33
CA ARG A 93 -1.20 -14.76 -5.21
C ARG A 93 -0.98 -13.25 -5.23
N PHE A 94 -2.03 -12.47 -5.01
CA PHE A 94 -1.97 -11.02 -4.89
C PHE A 94 -2.42 -10.57 -3.51
N ILE A 95 -1.53 -9.90 -2.77
CA ILE A 95 -1.82 -9.32 -1.46
C ILE A 95 -2.07 -7.82 -1.63
N TYR A 96 -3.33 -7.43 -1.51
CA TYR A 96 -3.75 -6.03 -1.47
C TYR A 96 -3.64 -5.49 -0.05
N THR A 97 -2.78 -4.51 0.18
CA THR A 97 -2.69 -3.87 1.49
C THR A 97 -3.71 -2.74 1.58
N SER A 98 -4.86 -3.00 2.17
CA SER A 98 -5.89 -2.01 2.52
C SER A 98 -5.49 -1.24 3.79
N THR A 99 -6.46 -0.81 4.60
CA THR A 99 -6.22 -0.05 5.84
C THR A 99 -7.42 -0.19 6.78
N SER A 100 -7.23 -0.06 8.10
CA SER A 100 -8.34 0.07 9.05
C SER A 100 -9.18 1.33 8.80
N GLU A 101 -8.63 2.35 8.15
CA GLU A 101 -9.37 3.59 7.83
C GLU A 101 -10.56 3.37 6.89
N VAL A 102 -10.65 2.22 6.20
CA VAL A 102 -11.81 1.90 5.37
C VAL A 102 -13.08 1.69 6.19
N TYR A 103 -12.96 1.23 7.44
CA TYR A 103 -14.11 1.12 8.34
C TYR A 103 -14.77 2.49 8.52
N GLY A 104 -13.96 3.53 8.67
CA GLY A 104 -14.41 4.91 8.87
C GLY A 104 -15.47 5.01 9.97
N TYR A 105 -16.62 5.62 9.68
CA TYR A 105 -17.67 5.76 10.70
C TYR A 105 -18.39 4.43 10.94
N GLN A 106 -18.29 3.91 12.16
CA GLN A 106 -18.98 2.68 12.59
C GLN A 106 -19.68 2.93 13.93
N THR A 107 -20.85 2.32 14.11
CA THR A 107 -21.62 2.39 15.36
C THR A 107 -21.29 1.27 16.34
N GLU A 108 -20.54 0.26 15.91
CA GLU A 108 -20.20 -0.92 16.70
C GLU A 108 -18.71 -1.22 16.67
N VAL A 109 -18.21 -1.71 17.80
CA VAL A 109 -16.84 -2.21 17.99
C VAL A 109 -16.89 -3.56 18.73
N PRO A 110 -15.92 -4.47 18.51
CA PRO A 110 -14.77 -4.35 17.62
C PRO A 110 -15.16 -4.39 16.13
N PHE A 111 -14.35 -3.78 15.27
CA PHE A 111 -14.58 -3.82 13.82
C PHE A 111 -14.50 -5.25 13.28
N ARG A 112 -15.39 -5.58 12.33
CA ARG A 112 -15.46 -6.89 11.69
C ARG A 112 -15.46 -6.74 10.18
N GLU A 113 -14.71 -7.58 9.48
CA GLU A 113 -14.67 -7.60 8.01
C GLU A 113 -16.00 -8.10 7.41
N MET A 114 -16.74 -8.94 8.15
CA MET A 114 -18.06 -9.43 7.78
C MET A 114 -19.15 -8.80 8.65
N GLY A 115 -20.29 -8.49 8.04
CA GLY A 115 -21.46 -7.93 8.74
C GLY A 115 -21.43 -6.40 8.91
N SER A 116 -20.25 -5.79 8.95
CA SER A 116 -20.11 -4.32 8.94
C SER A 116 -19.77 -3.81 7.54
N VAL A 117 -20.52 -2.81 7.06
CA VAL A 117 -20.23 -2.16 5.77
C VAL A 117 -19.23 -1.03 6.01
N PRO A 118 -18.04 -1.06 5.37
CA PRO A 118 -17.08 0.04 5.45
C PRO A 118 -17.70 1.37 5.04
N PHE A 119 -17.47 2.42 5.84
CA PHE A 119 -17.98 3.78 5.61
C PHE A 119 -16.82 4.76 5.60
N PRO A 120 -15.98 4.78 4.54
CA PRO A 120 -14.79 5.60 4.49
C PRO A 120 -15.14 7.10 4.50
N ILE A 121 -14.41 7.87 5.32
CA ILE A 121 -14.66 9.32 5.53
C ILE A 121 -13.51 10.23 5.04
N SER A 122 -12.59 9.72 4.23
CA SER A 122 -11.47 10.49 3.67
C SER A 122 -11.14 10.07 2.23
N PRO A 123 -10.56 10.94 1.38
CA PRO A 123 -10.11 10.54 0.05
C PRO A 123 -9.12 9.36 0.06
N TYR A 124 -8.23 9.32 1.07
CA TYR A 124 -7.36 8.16 1.31
C TYR A 124 -8.15 6.86 1.49
N SER A 125 -9.09 6.82 2.45
CA SER A 125 -9.85 5.60 2.75
C SER A 125 -10.84 5.23 1.65
N ILE A 126 -11.39 6.21 0.92
CA ILE A 126 -12.18 5.97 -0.30
C ILE A 126 -11.31 5.28 -1.36
N GLY A 127 -10.11 5.78 -1.61
CA GLY A 127 -9.19 5.19 -2.59
C GLY A 127 -8.79 3.76 -2.22
N LYS A 128 -8.44 3.51 -0.95
CA LYS A 128 -8.10 2.16 -0.46
C LYS A 128 -9.29 1.21 -0.53
N TYR A 129 -10.48 1.65 -0.11
CA TYR A 129 -11.67 0.80 -0.16
C TYR A 129 -12.11 0.50 -1.59
N SER A 130 -12.03 1.48 -2.49
CA SER A 130 -12.33 1.28 -3.92
C SER A 130 -11.38 0.28 -4.56
N GLY A 131 -10.08 0.35 -4.25
CA GLY A 131 -9.10 -0.65 -4.69
C GLY A 131 -9.40 -2.05 -4.14
N GLU A 132 -9.83 -2.15 -2.88
CA GLU A 132 -10.27 -3.41 -2.28
C GLU A 132 -11.50 -3.99 -2.98
N LEU A 133 -12.50 -3.16 -3.29
CA LEU A 133 -13.69 -3.56 -4.03
C LEU A 133 -13.34 -4.06 -5.44
N TYR A 134 -12.43 -3.37 -6.13
CA TYR A 134 -11.96 -3.79 -7.45
C TYR A 134 -11.22 -5.14 -7.39
N ALA A 135 -10.30 -5.29 -6.43
CA ALA A 135 -9.60 -6.54 -6.17
C ALA A 135 -10.57 -7.69 -5.86
N ARG A 136 -11.61 -7.45 -5.05
CA ARG A 136 -12.65 -8.44 -4.74
C ARG A 136 -13.46 -8.83 -5.97
N MET A 137 -13.85 -7.86 -6.80
CA MET A 137 -14.52 -8.09 -8.07
C MET A 137 -13.63 -8.93 -9.00
N LYS A 138 -12.35 -8.58 -9.15
CA LYS A 138 -11.40 -9.30 -10.00
C LYS A 138 -11.21 -10.75 -9.55
N ARG A 139 -11.13 -10.99 -8.23
CA ARG A 139 -11.10 -12.35 -7.65
C ARG A 139 -12.34 -13.14 -8.05
N HIS A 140 -13.53 -12.54 -7.92
CA HIS A 140 -14.78 -13.20 -8.29
C HIS A 140 -14.85 -13.51 -9.79
N GLN A 141 -14.40 -12.58 -10.63
CA GLN A 141 -14.40 -12.72 -12.10
C GLN A 141 -13.41 -13.79 -12.58
N THR A 142 -12.23 -13.88 -11.98
CA THR A 142 -11.11 -14.66 -12.52
C THR A 142 -10.80 -15.94 -11.73
N GLY A 143 -11.34 -16.08 -10.51
CA GLY A 143 -10.98 -17.16 -9.60
C GLY A 143 -9.55 -17.08 -9.03
N LYS A 144 -8.77 -16.05 -9.39
CA LYS A 144 -7.38 -15.89 -8.92
C LYS A 144 -7.32 -15.54 -7.43
N GLU A 145 -6.26 -15.96 -6.75
CA GLU A 145 -6.08 -15.74 -5.31
C GLU A 145 -5.73 -14.28 -4.99
N ILE A 146 -6.71 -13.51 -4.50
CA ILE A 146 -6.51 -12.14 -4.03
C ILE A 146 -6.95 -12.01 -2.57
N ILE A 147 -6.03 -11.53 -1.73
CA ILE A 147 -6.21 -11.34 -0.29
C ILE A 147 -6.08 -9.86 0.02
N ALA A 148 -7.07 -9.28 0.70
CA ALA A 148 -7.01 -7.93 1.21
C ALA A 148 -6.68 -7.94 2.70
N LEU A 149 -5.69 -7.15 3.11
CA LEU A 149 -5.30 -6.98 4.52
C LEU A 149 -5.69 -5.58 4.99
N ARG A 150 -6.35 -5.46 6.15
CA ARG A 150 -6.69 -4.16 6.77
C ARG A 150 -5.83 -3.96 8.04
N PRO A 151 -4.55 -3.59 7.91
CA PRO A 151 -3.69 -3.35 9.05
C PRO A 151 -4.21 -2.18 9.91
N PHE A 152 -4.04 -2.30 11.23
CA PHE A 152 -4.35 -1.27 12.22
C PHE A 152 -3.05 -0.65 12.72
N ASN A 153 -2.88 0.67 12.53
CA ASN A 153 -1.81 1.49 13.11
C ASN A 153 -0.44 0.79 13.18
N THR A 154 0.05 0.31 12.04
CA THR A 154 1.37 -0.32 11.95
C THR A 154 2.46 0.67 12.35
N PHE A 155 3.47 0.18 13.08
CA PHE A 155 4.64 0.99 13.44
C PHE A 155 5.91 0.15 13.44
N GLY A 156 7.04 0.83 13.30
CA GLY A 156 8.35 0.18 13.31
C GLY A 156 9.46 1.03 12.69
N PRO A 157 10.66 0.47 12.56
CA PRO A 157 11.80 1.15 11.96
C PRO A 157 11.48 1.74 10.57
N TYR A 158 12.04 2.91 10.28
CA TYR A 158 11.88 3.66 9.02
C TYR A 158 10.47 4.21 8.75
N GLN A 159 9.55 4.16 9.71
CA GLN A 159 8.29 4.88 9.61
C GLN A 159 8.53 6.39 9.68
N SER A 160 7.76 7.17 8.92
CA SER A 160 7.82 8.63 8.91
C SER A 160 7.67 9.22 10.31
N GLU A 161 8.50 10.19 10.67
CA GLU A 161 8.42 10.95 11.93
C GLU A 161 7.12 11.75 12.07
N ARG A 162 6.32 11.87 10.99
CA ARG A 162 4.99 12.49 11.01
C ARG A 162 3.89 11.57 11.54
N ALA A 163 4.16 10.27 11.70
CA ALA A 163 3.23 9.34 12.32
C ALA A 163 3.30 9.44 13.85
N VAL A 164 2.17 9.22 14.53
CA VAL A 164 2.05 9.50 15.97
C VAL A 164 3.07 8.74 16.83
N ILE A 165 3.28 7.44 16.60
CA ILE A 165 4.21 6.63 17.40
C ILE A 165 5.67 7.10 17.25
N PRO A 166 6.26 7.18 16.03
CA PRO A 166 7.62 7.67 15.88
C PRO A 166 7.78 9.14 16.29
N GLU A 167 6.79 10.00 16.07
CA GLU A 167 6.82 11.39 16.56
C GLU A 167 7.00 11.44 18.08
N LEU A 168 6.17 10.70 18.82
CA LEU A 168 6.23 10.65 20.28
C LEU A 168 7.58 10.14 20.78
N ILE A 169 8.07 9.03 20.20
CA ILE A 169 9.38 8.45 20.56
C ILE A 169 10.48 9.49 20.38
N ILE A 170 10.53 10.16 19.23
CA ILE A 170 11.58 11.13 18.89
C ILE A 170 11.50 12.36 19.79
N ARG A 171 10.30 12.87 20.07
CA ARG A 171 10.11 14.03 20.97
C ARG A 171 10.55 13.70 22.39
N CYS A 172 10.19 12.52 22.90
CA CYS A 172 10.64 12.05 24.22
C CYS A 172 12.17 11.92 24.28
N LEU A 173 12.79 11.30 23.28
CA LEU A 173 14.26 11.16 23.20
C LEU A 173 14.98 12.50 23.13
N ARG A 174 14.35 13.54 22.55
CA ARG A 174 14.90 14.89 22.45
C ARG A 174 14.52 15.81 23.63
N GLY A 175 13.77 15.32 24.60
CA GLY A 175 13.27 16.15 25.71
C GLY A 175 12.31 17.26 25.27
N LEU A 176 11.64 17.11 24.12
CA LEU A 176 10.68 18.08 23.61
C LEU A 176 9.30 17.80 24.21
N ALA A 177 8.56 18.87 24.53
CA ALA A 177 7.17 18.75 24.98
C ALA A 177 6.31 18.06 23.93
N ILE A 178 5.41 17.17 24.34
CA ILE A 178 4.38 16.56 23.49
C ILE A 178 3.21 17.55 23.40
N ARG A 179 2.82 17.92 22.18
CA ARG A 179 1.64 18.75 21.94
C ARG A 179 0.57 17.84 21.36
N THR A 180 -0.49 17.62 22.13
CA THR A 180 -1.70 16.89 21.73
C THR A 180 -2.76 17.84 21.21
#